data_AF-A0A4S8SBR3-F1
#
_entry.id   AF-A0A4S8SBR3-F1
#
_cell.length_a   1.000
_cell.length_b   1.000
_cell.length_c   1.000
_cell.angle_alpha   90.00
_cell.angle_beta   90.00
_cell.angle_gamma   90.00
#
_symmetry.space_group_name_H-M   'P 1'
#
loop_
_entity.id
_entity.type
_entity.pdbx_description
1 polymer ?
#
loop_
_entity_poly.entity_id
_entity_poly.type
_entity_poly.pdbx_seq_one_letter_code
_entity_poly.pdbx_strand_id
1 'polypeptide(L)'
;MRSGDEDQINNSMHELYSSVANMEFPKSEEETLSNSLLQQCRKEGICFCKDGELPKDHKKCCRVLERLIQQSEDARNRYSGWSLVDLKTELKQRQIPLPKPKRRSKPAITKLLQQSDSQIPFRLMDLPSEVRLRIYEHMLVDSSKQDISPSCGIETRRPSLLRTSRQVRNEAMPVFYGANRFRFALPHLELNHKCEKWFAGRDKIWLDVIGPDNIKLLRRISFRLMSPFFEEFDLQIDLASRSVNTWVIPVSSGKYLCPCKSLEKRTLMQWREHMSNEVKPEAKEEFFSYIDKLSETAKQAIQDFQALCGGGKEVQPTAAGLDILARAAHAILDHRASWVAYCTDLGGHMEFGNDGDEEDDGEDGDDEEDEG
;
A
#
# COMPACT_ATOMS: atom_id res chain seq x y z
N MET A 1 39.36 -13.69 -23.24
CA MET A 1 38.02 -14.13 -23.69
C MET A 1 37.17 -14.29 -22.43
N ARG A 2 36.04 -13.62 -22.20
CA ARG A 2 35.39 -12.48 -22.85
C ARG A 2 34.45 -11.86 -21.79
N SER A 3 34.71 -10.61 -21.38
CA SER A 3 33.73 -9.77 -20.66
C SER A 3 32.49 -9.47 -21.53
N GLY A 4 32.53 -9.82 -22.81
CA GLY A 4 31.41 -9.70 -23.73
C GLY A 4 30.34 -10.79 -23.57
N ASP A 5 30.60 -11.89 -22.88
CA ASP A 5 29.63 -12.98 -22.73
C ASP A 5 28.64 -12.68 -21.58
N GLU A 6 29.09 -12.04 -20.48
CA GLU A 6 28.21 -11.56 -19.39
C GLU A 6 27.31 -10.39 -19.85
N ASP A 7 27.85 -9.45 -20.63
CA ASP A 7 27.07 -8.35 -21.19
C ASP A 7 26.03 -8.85 -22.21
N GLN A 8 26.34 -9.94 -22.93
CA GLN A 8 25.43 -10.55 -23.90
C GLN A 8 24.32 -11.35 -23.22
N ILE A 9 24.62 -12.03 -22.10
CA ILE A 9 23.62 -12.71 -21.27
C ILE A 9 22.71 -11.69 -20.58
N ASN A 10 23.26 -10.61 -20.01
CA ASN A 10 22.49 -9.55 -19.36
C ASN A 10 21.59 -8.79 -20.34
N ASN A 11 22.07 -8.50 -21.56
CA ASN A 11 21.24 -7.90 -22.60
C ASN A 11 20.14 -8.86 -23.08
N SER A 12 20.45 -10.14 -23.27
CA SER A 12 19.47 -11.14 -23.70
C SER A 12 18.39 -11.39 -22.63
N MET A 13 18.76 -11.34 -21.35
CA MET A 13 17.83 -11.38 -20.22
C MET A 13 16.97 -10.12 -20.15
N HIS A 14 17.56 -8.93 -20.29
CA HIS A 14 16.81 -7.66 -20.29
C HIS A 14 15.82 -7.57 -21.47
N GLU A 15 16.16 -8.13 -22.64
CA GLU A 15 15.25 -8.24 -23.80
C GLU A 15 14.12 -9.26 -23.56
N LEU A 16 14.39 -10.37 -22.87
CA LEU A 16 13.37 -11.33 -22.46
C LEU A 16 12.44 -10.75 -21.39
N TYR A 17 12.96 -10.07 -20.37
CA TYR A 17 12.16 -9.38 -19.35
C TYR A 17 11.36 -8.22 -19.93
N SER A 18 11.93 -7.46 -20.87
CA SER A 18 11.18 -6.44 -21.62
C SER A 18 10.10 -7.07 -22.50
N SER A 19 10.36 -8.24 -23.10
CA SER A 19 9.35 -8.96 -23.89
C SER A 19 8.22 -9.51 -23.03
N VAL A 20 8.53 -10.06 -21.84
CA VAL A 20 7.53 -10.60 -20.91
C VAL A 20 6.76 -9.48 -20.20
N ALA A 21 7.41 -8.37 -19.84
CA ALA A 21 6.75 -7.19 -19.28
C ALA A 21 5.87 -6.46 -20.31
N ASN A 22 6.21 -6.55 -21.60
CA ASN A 22 5.42 -6.03 -22.72
C ASN A 22 4.43 -7.05 -23.31
N MET A 23 4.41 -8.30 -22.81
CA MET A 23 3.34 -9.25 -23.09
C MET A 23 2.11 -8.87 -22.26
N GLU A 24 1.42 -7.80 -22.67
CA GLU A 24 0.04 -7.59 -22.27
C GLU A 24 -0.81 -8.69 -22.92
N PHE A 25 -1.02 -9.79 -22.19
CA PHE A 25 -2.09 -10.72 -22.55
C PHE A 25 -3.40 -9.90 -22.60
N PRO A 26 -4.11 -9.86 -23.73
CA PRO A 26 -5.32 -9.07 -23.85
C PRO A 26 -6.36 -9.63 -22.88
N LYS A 27 -6.53 -8.95 -21.74
CA LYS A 27 -7.63 -9.25 -20.81
C LYS A 27 -8.93 -9.00 -21.56
N SER A 28 -9.87 -9.91 -21.42
CA SER A 28 -11.20 -9.71 -22.00
C SER A 28 -11.80 -8.38 -21.51
N GLU A 29 -12.59 -7.71 -22.35
CA GLU A 29 -13.29 -6.47 -21.96
C GLU A 29 -14.11 -6.66 -20.68
N GLU A 30 -14.70 -7.86 -20.48
CA GLU A 30 -15.45 -8.24 -19.29
C GLU A 30 -14.58 -8.30 -18.02
N GLU A 31 -13.35 -8.79 -18.12
CA GLU A 31 -12.41 -8.83 -17.00
C GLU A 31 -11.91 -7.43 -16.62
N THR A 32 -11.69 -6.58 -17.62
CA THR A 32 -11.31 -5.17 -17.41
C THR A 32 -12.43 -4.40 -16.70
N LEU A 33 -13.69 -4.61 -17.11
CA LEU A 33 -14.86 -4.01 -16.46
C LEU A 33 -15.01 -4.47 -15.00
N SER A 34 -14.92 -5.77 -14.75
CA SER A 34 -14.99 -6.34 -13.40
C SER A 34 -13.91 -5.76 -12.48
N ASN A 35 -12.67 -5.65 -12.97
CA ASN A 35 -11.57 -5.05 -12.22
C ASN A 35 -11.80 -3.56 -11.93
N SER A 36 -12.35 -2.81 -12.89
CA SER A 36 -12.69 -1.41 -12.71
C SER A 36 -13.75 -1.21 -11.62
N LEU A 37 -14.84 -1.98 -11.67
CA LEU A 37 -15.91 -1.94 -10.66
C LEU A 37 -15.40 -2.34 -9.27
N LEU A 38 -14.53 -3.34 -9.18
CA LEU A 38 -13.88 -3.73 -7.92
C LEU A 38 -13.03 -2.59 -7.35
N GLN A 39 -12.28 -1.92 -8.21
CA GLN A 39 -11.47 -0.77 -7.82
C GLN A 39 -12.35 0.40 -7.36
N GLN A 40 -13.51 0.62 -7.98
CA GLN A 40 -14.48 1.61 -7.56
C GLN A 40 -15.08 1.28 -6.18
N CYS A 41 -15.55 0.05 -5.98
CA CYS A 41 -16.02 -0.42 -4.67
C CYS A 41 -14.96 -0.23 -3.58
N ARG A 42 -13.70 -0.55 -3.90
CA ARG A 42 -12.56 -0.34 -3.01
C ARG A 42 -12.38 1.13 -2.65
N LYS A 43 -12.32 2.04 -3.64
CA LYS A 43 -12.18 3.49 -3.41
C LYS A 43 -13.31 4.05 -2.56
N GLU A 44 -14.52 3.54 -2.73
CA GLU A 44 -15.72 3.96 -1.99
C GLU A 44 -15.86 3.25 -0.63
N GLY A 45 -14.91 2.38 -0.24
CA GLY A 45 -14.94 1.65 1.03
C GLY A 45 -16.06 0.61 1.14
N ILE A 46 -16.61 0.15 0.02
CA ILE A 46 -17.77 -0.74 -0.04
C ILE A 46 -17.32 -2.19 0.16
N CYS A 47 -17.83 -2.86 1.22
CA CYS A 47 -17.65 -4.30 1.40
C CYS A 47 -18.55 -5.08 0.44
N PHE A 48 -18.00 -6.06 -0.27
CA PHE A 48 -18.74 -7.00 -1.12
C PHE A 48 -18.76 -8.42 -0.55
N CYS A 49 -18.71 -8.52 0.78
CA CYS A 49 -18.60 -9.77 1.50
C CYS A 49 -19.96 -10.47 1.74
N LYS A 50 -20.05 -11.76 1.37
CA LYS A 50 -20.87 -12.75 2.13
C LYS A 50 -19.96 -13.66 2.98
N ASP A 51 -18.83 -14.10 2.40
CA ASP A 51 -17.69 -14.77 3.08
C ASP A 51 -16.33 -14.20 2.63
N GLY A 52 -16.32 -13.01 2.02
CA GLY A 52 -15.11 -12.32 1.55
C GLY A 52 -14.58 -12.73 0.17
N GLU A 53 -15.31 -13.57 -0.55
CA GLU A 53 -15.01 -14.02 -1.92
C GLU A 53 -16.00 -13.44 -2.95
N LEU A 54 -15.50 -13.16 -4.15
CA LEU A 54 -16.32 -12.75 -5.30
C LEU A 54 -16.91 -13.98 -6.01
N PRO A 55 -18.10 -13.87 -6.62
CA PRO A 55 -18.62 -14.92 -7.48
C PRO A 55 -17.64 -15.32 -8.59
N LYS A 56 -17.51 -16.61 -8.91
CA LYS A 56 -16.61 -17.08 -9.97
C LYS A 56 -17.02 -16.61 -11.39
N ASP A 57 -18.26 -16.18 -11.57
CA ASP A 57 -18.82 -15.75 -12.86
C ASP A 57 -18.72 -14.22 -13.01
N HIS A 58 -18.08 -13.74 -14.09
CA HIS A 58 -17.86 -12.32 -14.35
C HIS A 58 -19.15 -11.51 -14.44
N LYS A 59 -20.20 -12.03 -15.10
CA LYS A 59 -21.48 -11.33 -15.23
C LYS A 59 -22.19 -11.20 -13.89
N LYS A 60 -22.10 -12.22 -13.03
CA LYS A 60 -22.59 -12.15 -11.65
C LYS A 60 -21.77 -11.18 -10.82
N CYS A 61 -20.45 -11.14 -10.96
CA CYS A 61 -19.58 -10.16 -10.31
C CYS A 61 -20.00 -8.71 -10.63
N CYS A 62 -20.07 -8.35 -11.91
CA CYS A 62 -20.42 -6.99 -12.31
C CYS A 62 -21.77 -6.56 -11.73
N ARG A 63 -22.80 -7.41 -11.85
CA ARG A 63 -24.14 -7.12 -11.31
C ARG A 63 -24.16 -6.92 -9.79
N VAL A 64 -23.37 -7.69 -9.05
CA VAL A 64 -23.27 -7.54 -7.58
C VAL A 64 -22.57 -6.23 -7.24
N LEU A 65 -21.46 -5.92 -7.90
CA LEU A 65 -20.69 -4.70 -7.65
C LEU A 65 -21.48 -3.44 -8.01
N GLU A 66 -22.13 -3.42 -9.18
CA GLU A 66 -23.01 -2.32 -9.60
C GLU A 66 -24.13 -2.06 -8.59
N ARG A 67 -24.76 -3.13 -8.08
CA ARG A 67 -25.80 -3.00 -7.06
C ARG A 67 -25.27 -2.39 -5.77
N LEU A 68 -24.09 -2.81 -5.32
CA LEU A 68 -23.49 -2.29 -4.09
C LEU A 68 -23.09 -0.81 -4.24
N ILE A 69 -22.55 -0.44 -5.40
CA ILE A 69 -22.25 0.97 -5.74
C ILE A 69 -23.54 1.79 -5.71
N GLN A 70 -24.60 1.32 -6.36
CA GLN A 70 -25.89 2.02 -6.38
C GLN A 70 -26.47 2.19 -4.97
N GLN A 71 -26.40 1.16 -4.13
CA GLN A 71 -26.86 1.23 -2.75
C GLN A 71 -26.08 2.26 -1.92
N SER A 72 -24.76 2.35 -2.13
CA SER A 72 -23.91 3.36 -1.49
C SER A 72 -24.26 4.78 -1.97
N GLU A 73 -24.47 4.96 -3.26
CA GLU A 73 -24.93 6.24 -3.83
C GLU A 73 -26.30 6.66 -3.27
N ASP A 74 -27.24 5.72 -3.18
CA ASP A 74 -28.56 5.96 -2.62
C ASP A 74 -28.48 6.30 -1.12
N ALA A 75 -27.57 5.69 -0.37
CA ALA A 75 -27.31 6.01 1.03
C ALA A 75 -26.70 7.42 1.21
N ARG A 76 -25.86 7.88 0.27
CA ARG A 76 -25.30 9.25 0.26
C ARG A 76 -26.34 10.31 -0.11
N ASN A 77 -27.40 9.93 -0.81
CA ASN A 77 -28.46 10.85 -1.19
C ASN A 77 -29.34 11.21 0.03
N ARG A 78 -29.20 12.46 0.51
CA ARG A 78 -30.00 13.04 1.61
C ARG A 78 -31.51 12.81 1.49
N TYR A 79 -32.01 12.67 0.26
CA TYR A 79 -33.43 12.59 -0.06
C TYR A 79 -33.93 11.18 -0.38
N SER A 80 -33.07 10.14 -0.36
CA SER A 80 -33.44 8.78 -0.78
C SER A 80 -34.58 8.20 0.05
N GLY A 81 -34.53 8.38 1.37
CA GLY A 81 -35.53 7.92 2.33
C GLY A 81 -36.81 8.77 2.41
N TRP A 82 -36.87 9.93 1.75
CA TRP A 82 -37.98 10.87 1.93
C TRP A 82 -39.21 10.46 1.12
N SER A 83 -40.40 10.73 1.67
CA SER A 83 -41.65 10.52 0.95
C SER A 83 -41.84 11.61 -0.12
N LEU A 84 -42.69 11.35 -1.11
CA LEU A 84 -43.04 12.37 -2.11
C LEU A 84 -43.68 13.63 -1.47
N VAL A 85 -44.31 13.46 -0.30
CA VAL A 85 -44.92 14.56 0.45
C VAL A 85 -43.82 15.43 1.06
N ASP A 86 -42.87 14.83 1.77
CA ASP A 86 -41.74 15.55 2.40
C ASP A 86 -40.94 16.33 1.37
N LEU A 87 -40.64 15.71 0.23
CA LEU A 87 -39.92 16.34 -0.87
C LEU A 87 -40.66 17.56 -1.46
N LYS A 88 -41.99 17.49 -1.56
CA LYS A 88 -42.81 18.63 -2.04
C LYS A 88 -42.88 19.73 -0.99
N THR A 89 -42.94 19.37 0.29
CA THR A 89 -42.93 20.33 1.40
C THR A 89 -41.62 21.10 1.43
N GLU A 90 -40.50 20.41 1.27
CA GLU A 90 -39.17 21.03 1.23
C GLU A 90 -39.01 22.01 0.05
N LEU A 91 -39.44 21.62 -1.16
CA LEU A 91 -39.44 22.52 -2.31
C LEU A 91 -40.24 23.80 -2.03
N LYS A 92 -41.39 23.69 -1.36
CA LYS A 92 -42.20 24.85 -0.99
C LYS A 92 -41.52 25.72 0.06
N GLN A 93 -40.93 25.13 1.09
CA GLN A 93 -40.22 25.86 2.14
C GLN A 93 -39.05 26.67 1.56
N ARG A 94 -38.32 26.10 0.60
CA ARG A 94 -37.21 26.74 -0.10
C ARG A 94 -37.62 27.62 -1.28
N GLN A 95 -38.94 27.77 -1.52
CA GLN A 95 -39.50 28.55 -2.62
C GLN A 95 -39.00 28.12 -4.01
N ILE A 96 -38.69 26.84 -4.20
CA ILE A 96 -38.24 26.28 -5.47
C ILE A 96 -39.47 25.92 -6.32
N PRO A 97 -39.55 26.35 -7.60
CA PRO A 97 -40.69 26.05 -8.45
C PRO A 97 -40.91 24.55 -8.65
N LEU A 98 -42.14 24.08 -8.40
CA LEU A 98 -42.50 22.69 -8.66
C LEU A 98 -42.43 22.38 -10.17
N PRO A 99 -41.89 21.21 -10.55
CA PRO A 99 -41.91 20.79 -11.95
C PRO A 99 -43.35 20.66 -12.47
N LYS A 100 -43.49 20.77 -13.79
CA LYS A 100 -44.78 20.63 -14.49
C LYS A 100 -45.49 19.33 -14.06
N PRO A 101 -46.83 19.30 -13.96
CA PRO A 101 -47.58 18.16 -13.41
C PRO A 101 -47.19 16.79 -13.99
N LYS A 102 -46.90 16.74 -15.31
CA LYS A 102 -46.45 15.52 -16.02
C LYS A 102 -45.04 15.03 -15.66
N ARG A 103 -44.24 15.82 -14.94
CA ARG A 103 -42.85 15.50 -14.52
C ARG A 103 -42.68 15.51 -12.99
N ARG A 104 -43.76 15.46 -12.20
CA ARG A 104 -43.73 15.42 -10.72
C ARG A 104 -43.48 14.01 -10.18
N SER A 105 -42.45 13.33 -10.69
CA SER A 105 -41.99 12.07 -10.11
C SER A 105 -41.05 12.33 -8.93
N LYS A 106 -40.96 11.37 -8.00
CA LYS A 106 -39.97 11.39 -6.90
C LYS A 106 -38.55 11.73 -7.39
N PRO A 107 -37.98 11.05 -8.39
CA PRO A 107 -36.62 11.34 -8.86
C PRO A 107 -36.46 12.75 -9.46
N ALA A 108 -37.48 13.27 -10.15
CA ALA A 108 -37.42 14.62 -10.73
C ALA A 108 -37.38 15.70 -9.63
N ILE A 109 -38.15 15.52 -8.57
CA ILE A 109 -38.15 16.43 -7.41
C ILE A 109 -36.83 16.32 -6.64
N THR A 110 -36.35 15.10 -6.38
CA THR A 110 -35.05 14.86 -5.74
C THR A 110 -33.91 15.54 -6.51
N LYS A 111 -33.89 15.42 -7.83
CA LYS A 111 -32.88 16.06 -8.68
C LYS A 111 -32.93 17.60 -8.59
N LEU A 112 -34.12 18.19 -8.53
CA LEU A 112 -34.27 19.65 -8.37
C LEU A 112 -33.74 20.12 -7.01
N LEU A 113 -34.04 19.40 -5.93
CA LEU A 113 -33.50 19.71 -4.60
C LEU A 113 -31.98 19.61 -4.57
N GLN A 114 -31.40 18.56 -5.17
CA GLN A 114 -29.96 18.40 -5.29
C GLN A 114 -29.30 19.53 -6.10
N GLN A 115 -29.92 19.94 -7.21
CA GLN A 115 -29.44 21.08 -8.01
C GLN A 115 -29.48 22.39 -7.23
N SER A 116 -30.55 22.62 -6.47
CA SER A 116 -30.65 23.79 -5.60
C SER A 116 -29.60 23.76 -4.50
N ASP A 117 -29.38 22.62 -3.84
CA ASP A 117 -28.33 22.46 -2.82
C ASP A 117 -26.94 22.78 -3.39
N SER A 118 -26.70 22.37 -4.64
CA SER A 118 -25.42 22.60 -5.33
C SER A 118 -25.14 24.08 -5.63
N GLN A 119 -26.16 24.94 -5.59
CA GLN A 119 -26.01 26.39 -5.83
C GLN A 119 -25.85 27.21 -4.56
N ILE A 120 -26.03 26.60 -3.37
CA ILE A 120 -25.88 27.32 -2.10
C ILE A 120 -24.39 27.43 -1.78
N PRO A 121 -23.81 28.65 -1.68
CA PRO A 121 -22.42 28.80 -1.31
C PRO A 121 -22.21 28.37 0.14
N PHE A 122 -21.27 27.44 0.35
CA PHE A 122 -20.91 26.97 1.69
C PHE A 122 -19.68 27.72 2.20
N ARG A 123 -19.83 28.50 3.27
CA ARG A 123 -18.73 29.24 3.90
C ARG A 123 -17.96 28.35 4.87
N LEU A 124 -17.03 27.57 4.33
CA LEU A 124 -16.21 26.63 5.12
C LEU A 124 -15.51 27.30 6.32
N MET A 125 -15.09 28.55 6.19
CA MET A 125 -14.35 29.27 7.24
C MET A 125 -15.23 29.84 8.36
N ASP A 126 -16.54 29.87 8.18
CA ASP A 126 -17.48 30.29 9.23
C ASP A 126 -17.74 29.14 10.23
N LEU A 127 -17.30 27.92 9.91
CA LEU A 127 -17.38 26.78 10.81
C LEU A 127 -16.30 26.86 11.89
N PRO A 128 -16.54 26.31 13.10
CA PRO A 128 -15.48 26.08 14.08
C PRO A 128 -14.35 25.19 13.54
N SER A 129 -13.14 25.36 14.06
CA SER A 129 -11.95 24.60 13.65
C SER A 129 -12.14 23.09 13.76
N GLU A 130 -12.83 22.62 14.80
CA GLU A 130 -13.09 21.21 15.04
C GLU A 130 -13.92 20.62 13.90
N VAL A 131 -14.92 21.36 13.42
CA VAL A 131 -15.79 20.93 12.30
C VAL A 131 -15.00 20.93 11.00
N ARG A 132 -14.15 21.95 10.77
CA ARG A 132 -13.26 21.98 9.60
C ARG A 132 -12.30 20.80 9.58
N LEU A 133 -11.70 20.45 10.72
CA LEU A 133 -10.82 19.29 10.85
C LEU A 133 -11.55 17.99 10.50
N ARG A 134 -12.80 17.79 10.95
CA ARG A 134 -13.61 16.64 10.55
C ARG A 134 -13.88 16.60 9.04
N ILE A 135 -14.15 17.76 8.43
CA ILE A 135 -14.30 17.85 6.97
C ILE A 135 -13.00 17.47 6.27
N TYR A 136 -11.84 17.94 6.77
CA TYR A 136 -10.54 17.58 6.22
C TYR A 136 -10.25 16.08 6.37
N GLU A 137 -10.55 15.48 7.52
CA GLU A 137 -10.44 14.04 7.73
C GLU A 137 -11.27 13.28 6.69
N HIS A 138 -12.53 13.65 6.49
CA HIS A 138 -13.40 13.01 5.51
C HIS A 138 -12.95 13.18 4.05
N MET A 139 -12.32 14.30 3.71
CA MET A 139 -11.91 14.60 2.33
C MET A 139 -10.51 14.11 1.98
N LEU A 140 -9.61 14.07 2.97
CA LEU A 140 -8.18 13.84 2.75
C LEU A 140 -7.73 12.47 3.22
N VAL A 141 -8.46 11.82 4.12
CA VAL A 141 -8.11 10.49 4.62
C VAL A 141 -8.85 9.44 3.81
N ASP A 142 -8.08 8.52 3.21
CA ASP A 142 -8.64 7.46 2.40
C ASP A 142 -9.54 6.54 3.25
N SER A 143 -10.85 6.57 3.00
CA SER A 143 -11.86 5.75 3.68
C SER A 143 -11.65 4.25 3.42
N SER A 144 -11.03 3.90 2.30
CA SER A 144 -10.69 2.52 1.94
C SER A 144 -9.54 1.95 2.78
N LYS A 145 -8.86 2.80 3.56
CA LYS A 145 -7.62 2.47 4.32
C LYS A 145 -6.52 1.89 3.42
N GLN A 146 -6.58 2.17 2.12
CA GLN A 146 -5.50 1.84 1.20
C GLN A 146 -4.34 2.80 1.40
N ASP A 147 -3.18 2.33 0.95
CA ASP A 147 -1.96 3.09 1.09
C ASP A 147 -1.79 4.00 -0.11
N ILE A 148 -1.47 5.26 0.16
CA ILE A 148 -1.17 6.24 -0.87
C ILE A 148 0.23 5.93 -1.37
N SER A 149 0.37 5.51 -2.63
CA SER A 149 1.69 5.35 -3.23
C SER A 149 2.20 6.70 -3.76
N PRO A 150 3.37 7.18 -3.29
CA PRO A 150 3.98 8.40 -3.80
C PRO A 150 4.33 8.31 -5.30
N SER A 151 4.60 7.09 -5.80
CA SER A 151 4.99 6.83 -7.19
C SER A 151 3.84 6.88 -8.22
N CYS A 152 2.57 6.85 -7.79
CA CYS A 152 1.40 6.75 -8.67
C CYS A 152 0.93 8.06 -9.36
N GLY A 153 1.72 9.13 -9.35
CA GLY A 153 1.53 10.28 -10.25
C GLY A 153 1.51 11.66 -9.57
N ILE A 154 1.56 12.71 -10.40
CA ILE A 154 1.65 14.13 -9.98
C ILE A 154 0.46 14.57 -9.12
N GLU A 155 -0.69 13.91 -9.26
CA GLU A 155 -1.92 14.20 -8.51
C GLU A 155 -1.82 13.87 -7.02
N THR A 156 -0.91 12.96 -6.61
CA THR A 156 -0.61 12.70 -5.19
C THR A 156 0.34 13.72 -4.56
N ARG A 157 0.91 14.65 -5.35
CA ARG A 157 1.90 15.63 -4.86
C ARG A 157 1.34 16.61 -3.84
N ARG A 158 0.03 16.92 -3.90
CA ARG A 158 -0.72 17.73 -2.93
C ARG A 158 -2.19 17.72 -3.34
N PRO A 159 -3.12 17.19 -2.51
CA PRO A 159 -4.56 17.28 -2.76
C PRO A 159 -5.00 18.71 -3.10
N SER A 160 -5.96 18.84 -4.02
CA SER A 160 -6.47 20.15 -4.49
C SER A 160 -6.89 21.06 -3.33
N LEU A 161 -7.44 20.47 -2.27
CA LEU A 161 -7.82 21.17 -1.05
C LEU A 161 -6.65 21.92 -0.39
N LEU A 162 -5.44 21.33 -0.35
CA LEU A 162 -4.24 21.96 0.22
C LEU A 162 -3.71 23.13 -0.62
N ARG A 163 -4.23 23.31 -1.84
CA ARG A 163 -3.85 24.38 -2.76
C ARG A 163 -4.77 25.60 -2.66
N THR A 164 -5.88 25.52 -1.93
CA THR A 164 -6.93 26.54 -1.89
C THR A 164 -6.54 27.83 -1.14
N SER A 165 -6.11 27.74 0.12
CA SER A 165 -5.69 28.89 0.93
C SER A 165 -4.63 28.50 1.96
N ARG A 166 -3.94 29.50 2.53
CA ARG A 166 -2.93 29.28 3.59
C ARG A 166 -3.54 28.66 4.84
N GLN A 167 -4.74 29.12 5.24
CA GLN A 167 -5.43 28.58 6.42
C GLN A 167 -5.82 27.11 6.22
N VAL A 168 -6.50 26.78 5.12
CA VAL A 168 -6.85 25.37 4.80
C VAL A 168 -5.58 24.51 4.77
N ARG A 169 -4.52 25.00 4.15
CA ARG A 169 -3.25 24.26 4.07
C ARG A 169 -2.69 23.96 5.45
N ASN A 170 -2.58 24.96 6.32
CA ASN A 170 -1.98 24.77 7.64
C ASN A 170 -2.80 23.83 8.52
N GLU A 171 -4.13 23.88 8.44
CA GLU A 171 -5.02 23.02 9.22
C GLU A 171 -5.08 21.59 8.66
N ALA A 172 -5.12 21.43 7.33
CA ALA A 172 -5.41 20.16 6.69
C ALA A 172 -4.17 19.33 6.34
N MET A 173 -2.99 19.94 6.25
CA MET A 173 -1.74 19.25 5.91
C MET A 173 -1.30 18.23 6.99
N PRO A 174 -1.37 18.53 8.30
CA PRO A 174 -1.15 17.53 9.35
C PRO A 174 -2.16 16.38 9.30
N VAL A 175 -3.41 16.65 8.91
CA VAL A 175 -4.43 15.61 8.72
C VAL A 175 -4.03 14.70 7.57
N PHE A 176 -3.64 15.26 6.42
CA PHE A 176 -3.26 14.47 5.25
C PHE A 176 -2.04 13.59 5.51
N TYR A 177 -0.93 14.14 6.01
CA TYR A 177 0.30 13.37 6.21
C TYR A 177 0.27 12.48 7.46
N GLY A 178 -0.46 12.88 8.50
CA GLY A 178 -0.52 12.16 9.77
C GLY A 178 -1.54 11.03 9.80
N ALA A 179 -2.68 11.17 9.11
CA ALA A 179 -3.73 10.16 9.14
C ALA A 179 -3.64 9.15 7.98
N ASN A 180 -3.14 9.56 6.81
CA ASN A 180 -2.92 8.62 5.71
C ASN A 180 -1.65 7.79 5.91
N ARG A 181 -1.63 6.63 5.25
CA ARG A 181 -0.46 5.79 5.16
C ARG A 181 0.17 5.90 3.79
N PHE A 182 1.47 6.17 3.75
CA PHE A 182 2.23 6.32 2.52
C PHE A 182 3.07 5.06 2.25
N ARG A 183 2.86 4.44 1.09
CA ARG A 183 3.54 3.19 0.69
C ARG A 183 4.72 3.47 -0.22
N PHE A 184 5.92 3.22 0.28
CA PHE A 184 7.17 3.34 -0.45
C PHE A 184 7.54 2.00 -1.10
N ALA A 185 7.98 2.05 -2.35
CA ALA A 185 8.52 0.92 -3.07
C ALA A 185 10.01 0.75 -2.76
N LEU A 186 10.34 -0.47 -2.34
CA LEU A 186 11.72 -0.93 -2.19
C LEU A 186 12.25 -1.46 -3.53
N PRO A 187 13.58 -1.49 -3.73
CA PRO A 187 14.20 -2.11 -4.90
C PRO A 187 13.74 -3.56 -5.09
N HIS A 188 13.64 -4.00 -6.34
CA HIS A 188 13.37 -5.41 -6.65
C HIS A 188 14.57 -6.30 -6.31
N LEU A 189 14.30 -7.54 -5.91
CA LEU A 189 15.30 -8.54 -5.53
C LEU A 189 16.31 -8.86 -6.63
N GLU A 190 15.90 -8.79 -7.90
CA GLU A 190 16.78 -9.05 -9.05
C GLU A 190 17.78 -7.90 -9.36
N LEU A 191 17.65 -6.72 -8.74
CA LEU A 191 18.40 -5.50 -9.11
C LEU A 191 19.52 -5.09 -8.11
N ASN A 192 20.14 -6.06 -7.44
CA ASN A 192 21.35 -5.95 -6.60
C ASN A 192 21.17 -5.58 -5.12
N HIS A 193 21.91 -6.35 -4.30
CA HIS A 193 22.42 -6.03 -2.96
C HIS A 193 23.32 -4.77 -2.89
N LYS A 194 23.56 -4.09 -4.02
CA LYS A 194 24.44 -2.92 -4.16
C LYS A 194 23.68 -1.60 -4.32
N CYS A 195 22.35 -1.61 -4.30
CA CYS A 195 21.60 -0.35 -4.40
C CYS A 195 21.60 0.38 -3.05
N GLU A 196 22.49 1.35 -2.88
CA GLU A 196 22.52 2.25 -1.70
C GLU A 196 21.23 3.08 -1.54
N LYS A 197 20.34 3.07 -2.54
CA LYS A 197 19.10 3.84 -2.57
C LYS A 197 17.91 2.93 -2.31
N TRP A 198 17.48 2.89 -1.06
CA TRP A 198 16.37 2.04 -0.60
C TRP A 198 14.98 2.55 -1.01
N PHE A 199 14.90 3.76 -1.55
CA PHE A 199 13.70 4.26 -2.24
C PHE A 199 13.86 4.11 -3.75
N ALA A 200 12.89 3.45 -4.39
CA ALA A 200 12.84 3.36 -5.84
C ALA A 200 12.56 4.75 -6.46
N GLY A 201 13.54 5.32 -7.18
CA GLY A 201 13.45 6.50 -8.06
C GLY A 201 12.44 7.59 -7.67
N ARG A 202 11.16 7.37 -8.02
CA ARG A 202 10.04 8.31 -7.80
C ARG A 202 9.75 8.62 -6.33
N ASP A 203 9.94 7.67 -5.43
CA ASP A 203 9.62 7.85 -4.01
C ASP A 203 10.64 8.75 -3.32
N LYS A 204 11.92 8.63 -3.69
CA LYS A 204 12.97 9.56 -3.27
C LYS A 204 12.66 10.99 -3.74
N ILE A 205 12.32 11.15 -5.02
CA ILE A 205 11.93 12.43 -5.60
C ILE A 205 10.72 13.02 -4.85
N TRP A 206 9.77 12.18 -4.45
CA TRP A 206 8.60 12.67 -3.70
C TRP A 206 8.97 13.21 -2.32
N LEU A 207 9.85 12.53 -1.57
CA LEU A 207 10.36 13.03 -0.29
C LEU A 207 11.03 14.40 -0.45
N ASP A 208 11.84 14.57 -1.51
CA ASP A 208 12.48 15.84 -1.84
C ASP A 208 11.44 16.93 -2.17
N VAL A 209 10.37 16.59 -2.90
CA VAL A 209 9.31 17.53 -3.31
C VAL A 209 8.43 17.98 -2.15
N ILE A 210 8.07 17.09 -1.23
CA ILE A 210 7.27 17.47 -0.07
C ILE A 210 8.13 18.27 0.93
N GLY A 211 9.44 18.01 0.98
CA GLY A 211 10.38 18.73 1.82
C GLY A 211 10.30 18.34 3.30
N PRO A 212 11.33 18.72 4.08
CA PRO A 212 11.53 18.22 5.45
C PRO A 212 10.38 18.56 6.39
N ASP A 213 9.74 19.71 6.24
CA ASP A 213 8.63 20.12 7.11
C ASP A 213 7.39 19.24 6.94
N ASN A 214 7.16 18.68 5.75
CA ASN A 214 6.07 17.75 5.52
C ASN A 214 6.44 16.32 5.89
N ILE A 215 7.71 15.93 5.74
CA ILE A 215 8.20 14.62 6.20
C ILE A 215 7.98 14.48 7.72
N LYS A 216 8.20 15.55 8.48
CA LYS A 216 7.93 15.60 9.93
C LYS A 216 6.49 15.26 10.31
N LEU A 217 5.53 15.43 9.40
CA LEU A 217 4.11 15.16 9.63
C LEU A 217 3.73 13.69 9.37
N LEU A 218 4.61 12.91 8.73
CA LEU A 218 4.34 11.49 8.46
C LEU A 218 4.24 10.71 9.77
N ARG A 219 3.21 9.87 9.88
CA ARG A 219 3.03 8.98 11.03
C ARG A 219 2.85 7.53 10.65
N ARG A 220 2.21 7.26 9.52
CA ARG A 220 1.93 5.90 9.06
C ARG A 220 2.59 5.69 7.72
N ILE A 221 3.43 4.68 7.64
CA ILE A 221 4.11 4.32 6.39
C ILE A 221 3.96 2.83 6.12
N SER A 222 4.21 2.44 4.88
CA SER A 222 4.44 1.06 4.53
C SER A 222 5.55 0.96 3.51
N PHE A 223 6.24 -0.18 3.51
CA PHE A 223 7.22 -0.54 2.51
C PHE A 223 6.68 -1.72 1.71
N ARG A 224 6.79 -1.62 0.39
CA ARG A 224 6.42 -2.66 -0.54
C ARG A 224 7.67 -3.23 -1.18
N LEU A 225 7.78 -4.55 -1.14
CA LEU A 225 8.70 -5.32 -1.95
C LEU A 225 7.91 -6.14 -2.97
N MET A 226 8.41 -6.18 -4.20
CA MET A 226 7.86 -7.02 -5.27
C MET A 226 8.79 -8.21 -5.49
N SER A 227 8.27 -9.43 -5.38
CA SER A 227 9.06 -10.63 -5.69
C SER A 227 9.19 -10.85 -7.20
N PRO A 228 10.16 -11.69 -7.64
CA PRO A 228 10.29 -12.13 -9.03
C PRO A 228 9.02 -12.78 -9.59
N PHE A 229 8.20 -13.40 -8.72
CA PHE A 229 6.95 -14.06 -9.09
C PHE A 229 5.73 -13.11 -9.08
N PHE A 230 5.96 -11.80 -9.07
CA PHE A 230 4.92 -10.76 -9.04
C PHE A 230 4.00 -10.79 -7.81
N GLU A 231 4.48 -11.37 -6.70
CA GLU A 231 3.79 -11.25 -5.41
C GLU A 231 4.22 -9.96 -4.70
N GLU A 232 3.23 -9.23 -4.16
CA GLU A 232 3.48 -8.01 -3.39
C GLU A 232 3.61 -8.35 -1.90
N PHE A 233 4.73 -7.97 -1.29
CA PHE A 233 4.98 -8.08 0.13
C PHE A 233 4.98 -6.67 0.73
N ASP A 234 4.12 -6.45 1.73
CA ASP A 234 4.02 -5.15 2.41
C ASP A 234 4.46 -5.28 3.88
N LEU A 235 5.12 -4.25 4.40
CA LEU A 235 5.38 -4.05 5.84
C LEU A 235 4.86 -2.69 6.28
N GLN A 236 3.96 -2.67 7.26
CA GLN A 236 3.31 -1.45 7.75
C GLN A 236 3.92 -1.02 9.08
N ILE A 237 4.27 0.27 9.19
CA ILE A 237 4.95 0.82 10.36
C ILE A 237 4.21 2.09 10.83
N ASP A 238 3.96 2.17 12.13
CA ASP A 238 3.53 3.39 12.82
C ASP A 238 4.74 4.06 13.47
N LEU A 239 5.14 5.22 12.94
CA LEU A 239 6.30 5.99 13.38
C LEU A 239 6.11 6.60 14.78
N ALA A 240 4.87 6.72 15.27
CA ALA A 240 4.62 7.17 16.63
C ALA A 240 4.85 6.04 17.66
N SER A 241 4.86 4.78 17.22
CA SER A 241 5.13 3.64 18.08
C SER A 241 6.62 3.48 18.35
N ARG A 242 6.93 3.09 19.59
CA ARG A 242 8.31 2.74 19.98
C ARG A 242 8.60 1.25 19.89
N SER A 243 7.61 0.44 19.52
CA SER A 243 7.71 -1.01 19.58
C SER A 243 7.59 -1.61 18.19
N VAL A 244 8.48 -2.57 17.89
CA VAL A 244 8.40 -3.43 16.71
C VAL A 244 7.11 -4.25 16.69
N ASN A 245 6.48 -4.50 17.85
CA ASN A 245 5.23 -5.25 17.92
C ASN A 245 4.05 -4.56 17.23
N THR A 246 4.18 -3.28 16.88
CA THR A 246 3.16 -2.57 16.08
C THR A 246 3.43 -2.66 14.57
N TRP A 247 4.51 -3.33 14.16
CA TRP A 247 4.80 -3.58 12.75
C TRP A 247 3.93 -4.72 12.26
N VAL A 248 3.32 -4.52 11.10
CA VAL A 248 2.27 -5.41 10.63
C VAL A 248 2.51 -5.80 9.18
N ILE A 249 2.45 -7.10 8.93
CA ILE A 249 2.54 -7.74 7.63
C ILE A 249 1.11 -8.09 7.18
N PRO A 250 0.64 -7.58 6.02
CA PRO A 250 -0.60 -8.04 5.42
C PRO A 250 -0.45 -9.49 4.97
N VAL A 251 -1.41 -10.32 5.40
CA VAL A 251 -1.38 -11.78 5.17
C VAL A 251 -1.72 -12.12 3.72
N SER A 252 -2.39 -11.22 2.99
CA SER A 252 -2.87 -11.50 1.64
C SER A 252 -2.72 -10.32 0.67
N SER A 253 -2.09 -10.58 -0.47
CA SER A 253 -1.98 -9.69 -1.64
C SER A 253 -2.96 -10.13 -2.74
N GLY A 254 -4.20 -10.50 -2.38
CA GLY A 254 -5.16 -11.02 -3.35
C GLY A 254 -5.84 -9.92 -4.17
N LYS A 255 -5.62 -9.88 -5.50
CA LYS A 255 -6.42 -9.07 -6.44
C LYS A 255 -7.94 -9.31 -6.30
N TYR A 256 -8.35 -10.46 -5.76
CA TYR A 256 -9.75 -10.92 -5.65
C TYR A 256 -10.35 -10.93 -4.23
N LEU A 257 -9.62 -10.44 -3.21
CA LEU A 257 -10.13 -10.43 -1.84
C LEU A 257 -10.98 -9.19 -1.54
N CYS A 258 -12.04 -9.43 -0.76
CA CYS A 258 -12.86 -8.39 -0.14
C CYS A 258 -12.03 -7.42 0.71
N PRO A 259 -12.32 -6.10 0.73
CA PRO A 259 -11.72 -5.15 1.66
C PRO A 259 -11.64 -5.68 3.10
N CYS A 260 -12.70 -6.33 3.57
CA CYS A 260 -12.79 -6.97 4.89
C CYS A 260 -11.78 -8.09 5.18
N LYS A 261 -11.38 -8.90 4.17
CA LYS A 261 -10.43 -10.01 4.31
C LYS A 261 -9.01 -9.66 3.84
N SER A 262 -8.89 -8.73 2.89
CA SER A 262 -7.61 -8.13 2.46
C SER A 262 -6.91 -7.33 3.57
N LEU A 263 -7.59 -7.12 4.70
CA LEU A 263 -7.09 -6.41 5.87
C LEU A 263 -6.58 -7.34 6.97
N GLU A 264 -6.53 -8.65 6.74
CA GLU A 264 -5.89 -9.54 7.71
C GLU A 264 -4.40 -9.16 7.82
N LYS A 265 -4.02 -8.89 9.05
CA LYS A 265 -2.83 -8.16 9.43
C LYS A 265 -2.22 -8.90 10.59
N ARG A 266 -0.98 -9.36 10.45
CA ARG A 266 -0.26 -10.07 11.50
C ARG A 266 0.97 -9.29 11.88
N THR A 267 1.23 -9.20 13.17
CA THR A 267 2.56 -8.79 13.64
C THR A 267 3.59 -9.85 13.27
N LEU A 268 4.88 -9.51 13.33
CA LEU A 268 5.95 -10.48 13.14
C LEU A 268 5.80 -11.71 14.06
N MET A 269 5.38 -11.50 15.31
CA MET A 269 5.14 -12.58 16.28
C MET A 269 3.92 -13.44 15.93
N GLN A 270 2.82 -12.82 15.50
CA GLN A 270 1.65 -13.57 15.03
C GLN A 270 1.92 -14.33 13.73
N TRP A 271 2.81 -13.81 12.88
CA TRP A 271 3.27 -14.51 11.69
C TRP A 271 4.17 -15.69 12.06
N ARG A 272 5.08 -15.52 13.02
CA ARG A 272 5.90 -16.61 13.59
C ARG A 272 5.04 -17.77 14.09
N GLU A 273 4.02 -17.48 14.90
CA GLU A 273 3.10 -18.47 15.47
C GLU A 273 2.24 -19.14 14.39
N HIS A 274 1.88 -18.40 13.34
CA HIS A 274 1.17 -18.98 12.22
C HIS A 274 2.04 -19.99 11.47
N MET A 275 3.23 -19.56 11.08
CA MET A 275 4.16 -20.36 10.30
C MET A 275 4.69 -21.54 11.10
N SER A 276 4.75 -21.47 12.44
CA SER A 276 5.13 -22.64 13.26
C SER A 276 4.23 -23.85 13.08
N ASN A 277 3.00 -23.65 12.61
CA ASN A 277 2.05 -24.71 12.31
C ASN A 277 2.14 -25.21 10.86
N GLU A 278 2.66 -24.38 9.95
CA GLU A 278 2.77 -24.69 8.50
C GLU A 278 4.14 -25.26 8.13
N VAL A 279 5.20 -24.88 8.85
CA VAL A 279 6.59 -25.29 8.58
C VAL A 279 6.82 -26.73 9.06
N LYS A 280 7.53 -27.52 8.24
CA LYS A 280 7.92 -28.90 8.55
C LYS A 280 8.79 -28.95 9.82
N PRO A 281 8.65 -29.97 10.69
CA PRO A 281 9.39 -30.06 11.96
C PRO A 281 10.90 -29.83 11.84
N GLU A 282 11.52 -30.32 10.76
CA GLU A 282 12.95 -30.28 10.52
C GLU A 282 13.47 -28.87 10.22
N ALA A 283 12.62 -27.99 9.69
CA ALA A 283 12.97 -26.60 9.35
C ALA A 283 12.48 -25.58 10.41
N LYS A 284 11.82 -26.04 11.50
CA LYS A 284 11.24 -25.13 12.51
C LYS A 284 12.29 -24.37 13.30
N GLU A 285 13.38 -25.02 13.69
CA GLU A 285 14.45 -24.38 14.47
C GLU A 285 15.16 -23.30 13.65
N GLU A 286 15.50 -23.61 12.39
CA GLU A 286 16.08 -22.67 11.45
C GLU A 286 15.15 -21.48 11.20
N PHE A 287 13.86 -21.75 10.95
CA PHE A 287 12.85 -20.70 10.80
C PHE A 287 12.74 -19.81 12.04
N PHE A 288 12.74 -20.37 13.26
CA PHE A 288 12.66 -19.56 14.48
C PHE A 288 13.89 -18.71 14.73
N SER A 289 15.08 -19.28 14.60
CA SER A 289 16.34 -18.54 14.68
C SER A 289 16.35 -17.36 13.71
N TYR A 290 15.84 -17.60 12.51
CA TYR A 290 15.73 -16.60 11.46
C TYR A 290 14.74 -15.47 11.80
N ILE A 291 13.55 -15.79 12.31
CA ILE A 291 12.57 -14.79 12.77
C ILE A 291 13.11 -13.96 13.94
N ASP A 292 13.87 -14.58 14.83
CA ASP A 292 14.49 -13.89 15.96
C ASP A 292 15.55 -12.89 15.44
N LYS A 293 16.36 -13.27 14.43
CA LYS A 293 17.28 -12.34 13.74
C LYS A 293 16.58 -11.16 13.08
N LEU A 294 15.44 -11.40 12.41
CA LEU A 294 14.62 -10.33 11.84
C LEU A 294 14.04 -9.40 12.91
N SER A 295 13.63 -9.96 14.05
CA SER A 295 13.12 -9.21 15.17
C SER A 295 14.19 -8.30 15.78
N GLU A 296 15.44 -8.79 15.90
CA GLU A 296 16.58 -7.96 16.31
C GLU A 296 16.92 -6.88 15.28
N THR A 297 16.90 -7.20 13.99
CA THR A 297 17.09 -6.21 12.91
C THR A 297 16.07 -5.07 13.00
N ALA A 298 14.79 -5.41 13.22
CA ALA A 298 13.74 -4.42 13.40
C ALA A 298 13.91 -3.59 14.69
N LYS A 299 14.35 -4.22 15.78
CA LYS A 299 14.62 -3.54 17.06
C LYS A 299 15.78 -2.55 16.93
N GLN A 300 16.86 -2.93 16.26
CA GLN A 300 17.98 -2.03 16.00
C GLN A 300 17.53 -0.85 15.12
N ALA A 301 16.81 -1.11 14.04
CA ALA A 301 16.35 -0.06 13.14
C ALA A 301 15.41 0.95 13.81
N ILE A 302 14.51 0.51 14.71
CA ILE A 302 13.65 1.44 15.44
C ILE A 302 14.44 2.27 16.47
N GLN A 303 15.49 1.70 17.08
CA GLN A 303 16.38 2.43 17.99
C GLN A 303 17.18 3.51 17.24
N ASP A 304 17.79 3.14 16.11
CA ASP A 304 18.56 4.07 15.28
C ASP A 304 17.68 5.18 14.70
N PHE A 305 16.47 4.82 14.26
CA PHE A 305 15.46 5.78 13.84
C PHE A 305 15.10 6.77 14.97
N GLN A 306 14.90 6.28 16.19
CA GLN A 306 14.57 7.12 17.34
C GLN A 306 15.72 8.01 17.78
N ALA A 307 16.97 7.53 17.68
CA ALA A 307 18.15 8.33 17.96
C ALA A 307 18.23 9.54 17.01
N LEU A 308 17.83 9.37 15.75
CA LEU A 308 17.85 10.43 14.74
C LEU A 308 16.59 11.32 14.76
N CYS A 309 15.41 10.74 14.96
CA CYS A 309 14.12 11.41 14.74
C CYS A 309 13.32 11.66 16.03
N GLY A 310 13.83 11.27 17.20
CA GLY A 310 13.06 11.22 18.44
C GLY A 310 12.01 10.11 18.43
N GLY A 311 11.17 10.03 19.48
CA GLY A 311 10.19 8.95 19.59
C GLY A 311 8.92 9.30 20.35
N GLY A 312 7.84 8.56 20.09
CA GLY A 312 6.53 8.82 20.68
C GLY A 312 5.78 9.95 19.96
N LYS A 313 5.04 10.78 20.71
CA LYS A 313 4.20 11.85 20.12
C LYS A 313 4.99 13.00 19.48
N GLU A 314 6.27 13.13 19.84
CA GLU A 314 7.16 14.21 19.37
C GLU A 314 8.08 13.76 18.23
N VAL A 315 7.90 12.56 17.68
CA VAL A 315 8.71 12.07 16.55
C VAL A 315 8.69 13.07 15.39
N GLN A 316 9.89 13.37 14.88
CA GLN A 316 10.15 14.25 13.75
C GLN A 316 10.85 13.43 12.65
N PRO A 317 10.11 12.64 11.86
CA PRO A 317 10.72 11.84 10.81
C PRO A 317 11.54 12.68 9.83
N THR A 318 12.62 12.09 9.34
CA THR A 318 13.50 12.66 8.31
C THR A 318 13.68 11.65 7.18
N ALA A 319 14.10 12.10 5.99
CA ALA A 319 14.38 11.19 4.88
C ALA A 319 15.44 10.14 5.26
N ALA A 320 16.48 10.54 6.01
CA ALA A 320 17.50 9.62 6.51
C ALA A 320 16.93 8.62 7.53
N GLY A 321 16.04 9.04 8.42
CA GLY A 321 15.35 8.13 9.32
C GLY A 321 14.49 7.11 8.58
N LEU A 322 13.76 7.54 7.56
CA LEU A 322 12.97 6.62 6.73
C LEU A 322 13.85 5.64 5.96
N ASP A 323 15.08 6.01 5.56
CA ASP A 323 16.05 5.12 4.92
C ASP A 323 16.50 3.98 5.85
N ILE A 324 16.73 4.27 7.14
CA ILE A 324 17.04 3.26 8.17
C ILE A 324 15.92 2.21 8.23
N LEU A 325 14.66 2.67 8.27
CA LEU A 325 13.50 1.78 8.30
C LEU A 325 13.33 1.01 6.98
N ALA A 326 13.63 1.62 5.83
CA ALA A 326 13.54 0.99 4.52
C ALA A 326 14.52 -0.19 4.39
N ARG A 327 15.75 -0.05 4.89
CA ARG A 327 16.76 -1.14 4.96
C ARG A 327 16.25 -2.35 5.73
N ALA A 328 15.76 -2.11 6.94
CA ALA A 328 15.22 -3.17 7.78
C ALA A 328 13.98 -3.81 7.17
N ALA A 329 13.10 -3.00 6.57
CA ALA A 329 11.93 -3.50 5.88
C ALA A 329 12.29 -4.38 4.68
N HIS A 330 13.31 -3.99 3.90
CA HIS A 330 13.81 -4.79 2.79
C HIS A 330 14.30 -6.15 3.27
N ALA A 331 15.16 -6.20 4.29
CA ALA A 331 15.64 -7.47 4.85
C ALA A 331 14.47 -8.35 5.30
N ILE A 332 13.51 -7.81 6.05
CA ILE A 332 12.34 -8.57 6.52
C ILE A 332 11.50 -9.12 5.37
N LEU A 333 11.23 -8.30 4.35
CA LEU A 333 10.35 -8.66 3.24
C LEU A 333 11.01 -9.58 2.22
N ASP A 334 12.30 -9.37 1.93
CA ASP A 334 13.11 -10.19 1.04
C ASP A 334 13.09 -11.64 1.50
N HIS A 335 13.45 -11.83 2.77
CA HIS A 335 13.46 -13.16 3.34
C HIS A 335 12.06 -13.75 3.50
N ARG A 336 11.02 -12.95 3.73
CA ARG A 336 9.63 -13.46 3.66
C ARG A 336 9.34 -14.01 2.26
N ALA A 337 9.76 -13.33 1.20
CA ALA A 337 9.58 -13.79 -0.17
C ALA A 337 10.37 -15.09 -0.43
N SER A 338 11.62 -15.18 0.04
CA SER A 338 12.43 -16.41 -0.06
C SER A 338 11.79 -17.59 0.68
N TRP A 339 11.23 -17.36 1.88
CA TRP A 339 10.56 -18.40 2.66
C TRP A 339 9.24 -18.86 2.04
N VAL A 340 8.44 -17.93 1.49
CA VAL A 340 7.26 -18.31 0.72
C VAL A 340 7.68 -19.18 -0.45
N ALA A 341 8.71 -18.79 -1.20
CA ALA A 341 9.27 -19.60 -2.29
C ALA A 341 9.71 -20.99 -1.81
N TYR A 342 10.47 -21.10 -0.71
CA TYR A 342 10.89 -22.37 -0.11
C TYR A 342 9.71 -23.27 0.30
N CYS A 343 8.64 -22.69 0.84
CA CYS A 343 7.44 -23.43 1.21
C CYS A 343 6.55 -23.81 0.01
N THR A 344 6.58 -23.02 -1.08
CA THR A 344 5.76 -23.26 -2.29
C THR A 344 6.47 -24.09 -3.36
N ASP A 345 7.80 -24.10 -3.40
CA ASP A 345 8.59 -24.98 -4.28
C ASP A 345 8.66 -26.40 -3.69
N LEU A 346 7.79 -27.26 -4.21
CA LEU A 346 8.16 -28.47 -4.95
C LEU A 346 9.59 -29.04 -4.72
N GLY A 347 9.89 -29.55 -3.52
CA GLY A 347 10.81 -30.69 -3.34
C GLY A 347 12.26 -30.59 -3.84
N GLY A 348 12.87 -29.41 -3.95
CA GLY A 348 14.27 -29.24 -4.36
C GLY A 348 15.07 -28.38 -3.38
N HIS A 349 16.18 -28.93 -2.87
CA HIS A 349 17.16 -28.24 -2.02
C HIS A 349 17.71 -26.97 -2.69
N MET A 350 17.69 -25.84 -1.98
CA MET A 350 18.55 -24.69 -2.27
C MET A 350 19.47 -24.52 -1.07
N GLU A 351 20.75 -24.86 -1.22
CA GLU A 351 21.77 -24.65 -0.21
C GLU A 351 22.08 -23.14 -0.13
N PHE A 352 21.91 -22.55 1.05
CA PHE A 352 22.41 -21.21 1.31
C PHE A 352 23.93 -21.29 1.39
N GLY A 353 24.61 -20.73 0.40
CA GLY A 353 26.07 -20.60 0.38
C GLY A 353 26.56 -19.90 1.64
N ASN A 354 27.35 -20.63 2.42
CA ASN A 354 28.09 -20.11 3.56
C ASN A 354 29.33 -19.44 2.97
N ASP A 355 29.36 -18.11 2.91
CA ASP A 355 30.58 -17.36 2.63
C ASP A 355 31.52 -17.51 3.83
N GLY A 356 32.29 -18.60 3.82
CA GLY A 356 33.45 -18.81 4.66
C GLY A 356 34.68 -18.42 3.85
N ASP A 357 35.29 -17.30 4.21
CA ASP A 357 36.64 -16.93 3.79
C ASP A 357 37.61 -18.04 4.25
N GLU A 358 38.18 -18.80 3.32
CA GLU A 358 39.37 -19.61 3.56
C GLU A 358 40.50 -19.10 2.64
N GLU A 359 41.49 -18.52 3.30
CA GLU A 359 42.79 -18.12 2.75
C GLU A 359 43.54 -19.38 2.31
N ASP A 360 43.88 -19.48 1.03
CA ASP A 360 44.70 -20.57 0.47
C ASP A 360 46.15 -20.09 0.38
N ASP A 361 46.91 -20.39 1.43
CA ASP A 361 48.37 -20.23 1.49
C ASP A 361 49.03 -21.43 0.79
N GLY A 362 49.31 -21.29 -0.50
CA GLY A 362 50.12 -22.24 -1.26
C GLY A 362 51.62 -22.07 -0.99
N GLU A 363 52.17 -22.85 -0.07
CA GLU A 363 53.60 -23.16 0.01
C GLU A 363 53.95 -24.26 -1.01
N ASP A 364 54.53 -23.89 -2.16
CA ASP A 364 55.20 -24.84 -3.05
C ASP A 364 56.62 -25.12 -2.51
N GLY A 365 56.78 -26.32 -1.95
CA GLY A 365 58.09 -26.92 -1.64
C GLY A 365 58.62 -27.67 -2.86
N ASP A 366 59.62 -27.10 -3.51
CA ASP A 366 60.55 -27.81 -4.39
C ASP A 366 61.50 -28.65 -3.51
N ASP A 367 61.53 -29.97 -3.71
CA ASP A 367 62.70 -30.79 -3.39
C ASP A 367 62.89 -31.86 -4.48
N GLU A 368 64.09 -31.82 -5.05
CA GLU A 368 64.66 -32.67 -6.08
C GLU A 368 65.04 -34.08 -5.55
N GLU A 369 65.55 -34.89 -6.49
CA GLU A 369 66.41 -36.09 -6.32
C GLU A 369 65.69 -37.45 -6.16
N ASP A 370 65.65 -38.26 -7.23
CA ASP A 370 66.63 -39.33 -7.59
C ASP A 370 66.38 -40.61 -6.76
N GLU A 371 66.51 -41.86 -7.22
CA GLU A 371 67.21 -42.50 -8.34
C GLU A 371 66.66 -43.95 -8.42
N GLY A 372 66.80 -44.63 -9.56
CA GLY A 372 66.57 -46.08 -9.67
C GLY A 372 66.41 -46.63 -11.08
#